data_AF-A0A6C0AP94-F1
#
_entry.id   AF-A0A6C0AP94-F1
#
_cell.length_a   1.000
_cell.length_b   1.000
_cell.length_c   1.000
_cell.angle_alpha   90.00
_cell.angle_beta   90.00
_cell.angle_gamma   90.00
#
_symmetry.space_group_name_H-M   'P 1'
#
loop_
_entity.id
_entity.type
_entity.pdbx_description
1 polymer ?
#
loop_
_entity_poly.entity_id
_entity_poly.type
_entity_poly.pdbx_seq_one_letter_code
_entity_poly.pdbx_strand_id
1 'polypeptide(L)'
;MEQLLYLLCVLIVIIMGSLMYQKLYVKEGFAAIKEGLRACPMNMKHYYDSQDNSSCCDGRLEGGVCIPREGMNRSCILGSAKNGKPSCREVLQEYYKSMEAEFCPKGLKYYEGARRKGCTGEPLSEDLSGPVAHNTGKPECRIYATEEQNRNKMDSCQNMKAIEDVDCRGTDCVKTMSVVPNSPVPLVLVQFTDLNGGRHSCYTDDSYSSYKASLKTAATGSENPLQLCSAAYAKFLDRKEV
;
A
#
# COMPACT_ATOMS: atom_id res chain seq x y z
N MET A 1 -55.82 10.77 52.33
CA MET A 1 -55.55 11.67 51.18
C MET A 1 -54.12 12.19 51.18
N GLU A 2 -53.56 12.59 52.32
CA GLU A 2 -52.18 13.12 52.41
C GLU A 2 -51.08 12.15 51.91
N GLN A 3 -51.17 10.86 52.25
CA GLN A 3 -50.21 9.86 51.76
C GLN A 3 -50.26 9.67 50.24
N LEU A 4 -51.44 9.82 49.63
CA LEU A 4 -51.62 9.72 48.17
C LEU A 4 -50.99 10.93 47.47
N LEU A 5 -51.12 12.12 48.06
CA LEU A 5 -50.52 13.35 47.56
C LEU A 5 -48.99 13.29 47.60
N TYR A 6 -48.41 12.76 48.69
CA TYR A 6 -46.97 12.62 48.82
C TYR A 6 -46.37 11.66 47.78
N LEU A 7 -47.01 10.50 47.55
CA LEU A 7 -46.58 9.55 46.52
C LEU A 7 -46.62 10.17 45.11
N LEU A 8 -47.63 10.98 44.82
CA LEU A 8 -47.79 11.64 43.52
C LEU A 8 -46.69 12.69 43.30
N CYS A 9 -46.33 13.46 44.33
CA CYS A 9 -45.22 14.42 44.26
C CYS A 9 -43.86 13.74 44.04
N VAL A 10 -43.58 12.63 44.73
CA VAL A 10 -42.32 11.87 44.54
C VAL A 10 -42.23 11.32 43.12
N LEU A 11 -43.34 10.80 42.59
CA LEU A 11 -43.39 10.24 41.23
C LEU A 11 -43.14 11.32 40.17
N ILE A 12 -43.69 12.53 40.36
CA ILE A 12 -43.43 13.68 39.47
C ILE A 12 -41.94 14.07 39.49
N VAL A 13 -41.30 14.10 40.67
CA VAL A 13 -39.87 14.44 40.78
C VAL A 13 -38.99 13.40 40.07
N ILE A 14 -39.32 12.11 40.19
CA ILE A 14 -38.59 11.03 39.49
C ILE A 14 -38.78 11.14 37.97
N ILE A 15 -39.99 11.41 37.49
CA ILE A 15 -40.27 11.61 36.06
C ILE A 15 -39.51 12.84 35.54
N MET A 16 -39.58 13.98 36.23
CA MET A 16 -38.84 15.18 35.81
C MET A 16 -37.33 14.96 35.84
N GLY A 17 -36.80 14.26 36.86
CA GLY A 17 -35.39 13.89 36.97
C GLY A 17 -34.94 12.99 35.81
N SER A 18 -35.73 11.97 35.46
CA SER A 18 -35.43 11.07 34.34
C SER A 18 -35.51 11.76 32.98
N LEU A 19 -36.47 12.66 32.78
CA LEU A 19 -36.57 13.46 31.55
C LEU A 19 -35.43 14.47 31.41
N MET A 20 -35.01 15.12 32.51
CA MET A 20 -33.81 15.96 32.51
C MET A 20 -32.55 15.15 32.26
N TYR A 21 -32.43 13.96 32.87
CA TYR A 21 -31.31 13.05 32.64
C TYR A 21 -31.23 12.65 31.16
N GLN A 22 -32.34 12.27 30.52
CA GLN A 22 -32.36 11.95 29.10
C GLN A 22 -31.94 13.13 28.21
N LYS A 23 -32.33 14.38 28.55
CA LYS A 23 -31.89 15.56 27.80
C LYS A 23 -30.42 15.90 28.00
N LEU A 24 -29.86 15.67 29.20
CA LEU A 24 -28.44 15.88 29.50
C LEU A 24 -27.55 14.76 28.96
N TYR A 25 -28.10 13.56 28.76
CA TYR A 25 -27.44 12.39 28.18
C TYR A 25 -27.69 12.20 26.69
N VAL A 26 -28.07 13.26 25.97
CA VAL A 26 -27.81 13.32 24.53
C VAL A 26 -26.30 13.40 24.40
N LYS A 27 -25.63 12.24 24.28
CA LYS A 27 -24.31 12.20 23.67
C LYS A 27 -24.47 12.93 22.35
N GLU A 28 -23.83 14.07 22.20
CA GLU A 28 -23.68 14.70 20.89
C GLU A 28 -23.06 13.63 20.00
N GLY A 29 -23.92 13.03 19.17
CA GLY A 29 -23.49 12.15 18.12
C GLY A 29 -22.80 13.05 17.13
N PHE A 30 -21.52 13.33 17.37
CA PHE A 30 -20.60 13.51 16.25
C PHE A 30 -20.73 12.22 15.48
N ALA A 31 -21.66 12.19 14.53
CA ALA A 31 -21.76 11.14 13.55
C ALA A 31 -20.36 11.07 12.98
N ALA A 32 -19.63 10.00 13.32
CA ALA A 32 -18.33 9.74 12.76
C ALA A 32 -18.50 9.92 11.26
N ILE A 33 -17.77 10.86 10.67
CA ILE A 33 -17.79 11.14 9.25
C ILE A 33 -17.43 9.82 8.58
N LYS A 34 -18.43 9.01 8.22
CA LYS A 34 -18.23 7.65 7.72
C LYS A 34 -17.64 7.63 6.32
N GLU A 35 -17.63 8.78 5.64
CA GLU A 35 -17.29 8.87 4.22
C GLU A 35 -16.10 9.80 3.92
N GLY A 36 -15.38 10.26 4.94
CA GLY A 36 -14.33 11.26 4.80
C GLY A 36 -12.98 10.88 5.39
N LEU A 37 -11.91 11.45 4.85
CA LEU A 37 -10.60 11.40 5.51
C LEU A 37 -10.60 12.36 6.71
N ARG A 38 -9.93 11.99 7.80
CA ARG A 38 -9.81 12.87 8.99
C ARG A 38 -8.79 13.99 8.83
N ALA A 39 -7.88 13.84 7.87
CA ALA A 39 -6.78 14.77 7.61
C ALA A 39 -6.48 14.82 6.12
N CYS A 40 -5.80 15.87 5.70
CA CYS A 40 -5.41 16.04 4.31
C CYS A 40 -4.38 14.98 3.89
N PRO A 41 -4.59 14.30 2.75
CA PRO A 41 -3.64 13.32 2.26
C PRO A 41 -2.40 14.00 1.67
N MET A 42 -1.32 13.24 1.47
CA MET A 42 -0.20 13.59 0.57
C MET A 42 0.40 15.01 0.76
N ASN A 43 0.77 15.40 1.98
CA ASN A 43 1.32 16.74 2.30
C ASN A 43 0.46 17.92 1.82
N MET A 44 -0.82 17.70 1.50
CA MET A 44 -1.75 18.77 1.12
C MET A 44 -2.03 19.67 2.30
N LYS A 45 -2.25 20.95 2.01
CA LYS A 45 -2.56 21.97 3.03
C LYS A 45 -4.06 21.96 3.32
N HIS A 46 -4.41 21.87 4.59
CA HIS A 46 -5.78 22.06 5.07
C HIS A 46 -6.17 23.53 5.03
N TYR A 47 -7.40 23.82 4.60
CA TYR A 47 -7.97 25.16 4.60
C TYR A 47 -9.51 25.11 4.60
N TYR A 48 -10.14 26.22 4.94
CA TYR A 48 -11.59 26.43 4.76
C TYR A 48 -11.82 27.21 3.48
N ASP A 49 -12.68 26.69 2.60
CA ASP A 49 -13.02 27.38 1.36
C ASP A 49 -14.06 28.51 1.59
N SER A 50 -14.40 29.25 0.53
CA SER A 50 -15.37 30.35 0.59
C SER A 50 -16.78 29.95 1.01
N GLN A 51 -17.06 28.65 1.13
CA GLN A 51 -18.32 28.06 1.58
C GLN A 51 -18.17 27.37 2.94
N ASP A 52 -17.09 27.66 3.65
CA ASP A 52 -16.75 27.11 4.97
C ASP A 52 -16.58 25.57 4.98
N ASN A 53 -16.28 24.96 3.82
CA ASN A 53 -15.98 23.53 3.77
C ASN A 53 -14.51 23.28 4.10
N SER A 54 -14.28 22.33 5.01
CA SER A 54 -12.97 21.79 5.33
C SER A 54 -12.37 21.06 4.12
N SER A 55 -11.39 21.69 3.48
CA SER A 55 -10.82 21.31 2.19
C SER A 55 -9.30 21.10 2.27
N CYS A 56 -8.77 20.38 1.30
CA CYS A 56 -7.34 20.15 1.14
C CYS A 56 -6.87 20.67 -0.21
N CYS A 57 -5.69 21.29 -0.21
CA CYS A 57 -5.09 21.90 -1.38
C CYS A 57 -3.69 21.34 -1.63
N ASP A 58 -3.48 20.81 -2.83
CA ASP A 58 -2.14 20.53 -3.37
C ASP A 58 -1.60 21.74 -4.14
N GLY A 59 -0.98 22.67 -3.40
CA GLY A 59 -0.40 23.87 -4.01
C GLY A 59 -0.24 25.05 -3.07
N ARG A 60 -0.46 26.24 -3.61
CA ARG A 60 -0.41 27.51 -2.87
C ARG A 60 -1.82 27.93 -2.50
N LEU A 61 -1.98 28.42 -1.27
CA LEU A 61 -3.22 29.06 -0.84
C LEU A 61 -3.05 30.56 -0.99
N GLU A 62 -3.94 31.20 -1.75
CA GLU A 62 -4.01 32.66 -1.85
C GLU A 62 -5.46 33.11 -1.64
N GLY A 63 -5.68 33.96 -0.64
CA GLY A 63 -7.03 34.50 -0.35
C GLY A 63 -8.09 33.43 -0.07
N GLY A 64 -7.73 32.28 0.51
CA GLY A 64 -8.66 31.17 0.76
C GLY A 64 -9.00 30.34 -0.49
N VAL A 65 -8.30 30.56 -1.61
CA VAL A 65 -8.43 29.79 -2.84
C VAL A 65 -7.20 28.89 -3.00
N CYS A 66 -7.44 27.63 -3.36
CA CYS A 66 -6.38 26.72 -3.75
C CYS A 66 -5.92 27.02 -5.16
N ILE A 67 -4.66 27.43 -5.30
CA ILE A 67 -3.99 27.54 -6.59
C ILE A 67 -3.20 26.23 -6.79
N PRO A 68 -3.69 25.34 -7.66
CA PRO A 68 -3.04 24.07 -7.91
C PRO A 68 -1.63 24.29 -8.48
N ARG A 69 -0.71 23.35 -8.21
CA ARG A 69 0.53 23.29 -8.99
C ARG A 69 0.20 22.98 -10.44
N GLU A 70 0.97 23.56 -11.36
CA GLU A 70 0.82 23.31 -12.80
C GLU A 70 0.85 21.80 -13.08
N GLY A 71 -0.20 21.28 -13.72
CA GLY A 71 -0.37 19.85 -14.00
C GLY A 71 -0.98 18.99 -12.87
N MET A 72 -1.30 19.55 -11.69
CA MET A 72 -1.91 18.81 -10.58
C MET A 72 -3.14 19.53 -10.03
N ASN A 73 -4.33 19.15 -10.51
CA ASN A 73 -5.59 19.78 -10.09
C ASN A 73 -6.22 19.05 -8.89
N ARG A 74 -5.52 19.00 -7.75
CA ARG A 74 -5.98 18.23 -6.58
C ARG A 74 -6.39 19.16 -5.43
N SER A 75 -7.56 19.76 -5.58
CA SER A 75 -8.32 20.26 -4.43
C SER A 75 -9.44 19.27 -4.11
N CYS A 76 -9.67 19.00 -2.84
CA CYS A 76 -10.69 18.04 -2.42
C CYS A 76 -11.32 18.45 -1.08
N ILE A 77 -12.50 17.91 -0.80
CA ILE A 77 -13.22 18.13 0.46
C ILE A 77 -12.95 16.94 1.38
N LEU A 78 -12.69 17.19 2.68
CA LEU A 78 -12.41 16.10 3.62
C LEU A 78 -13.60 15.16 3.87
N GLY A 79 -14.82 15.68 3.74
CA GLY A 79 -16.08 14.90 3.76
C GLY A 79 -16.50 14.40 2.38
N SER A 80 -17.81 14.19 2.20
CA SER A 80 -18.39 13.75 0.93
C SER A 80 -18.24 14.82 -0.17
N ALA A 81 -18.16 14.38 -1.42
CA ALA A 81 -18.05 15.26 -2.59
C ALA A 81 -19.20 16.28 -2.61
N LYS A 82 -18.88 17.55 -2.89
CA LYS A 82 -19.84 18.65 -2.86
C LYS A 82 -19.39 19.79 -3.76
N ASN A 83 -20.34 20.51 -4.36
CA ASN A 83 -20.08 21.72 -5.15
C ASN A 83 -19.06 21.50 -6.29
N GLY A 84 -19.12 20.33 -6.94
CA GLY A 84 -18.21 19.96 -8.03
C GLY A 84 -16.78 19.59 -7.58
N LYS A 85 -16.48 19.59 -6.27
CA LYS A 85 -15.21 19.12 -5.72
C LYS A 85 -15.34 17.65 -5.26
N PRO A 86 -14.38 16.78 -5.62
CA PRO A 86 -14.36 15.40 -5.16
C PRO A 86 -14.03 15.32 -3.67
N SER A 87 -14.37 14.19 -3.05
CA SER A 87 -13.88 13.88 -1.71
C SER A 87 -12.37 13.58 -1.74
N CYS A 88 -11.67 13.90 -0.66
CA CYS A 88 -10.24 13.59 -0.56
C CYS A 88 -9.97 12.08 -0.56
N ARG A 89 -10.97 11.27 -0.16
CA ARG A 89 -10.90 9.82 -0.25
C ARG A 89 -10.87 9.35 -1.70
N GLU A 90 -11.75 9.87 -2.56
CA GLU A 90 -11.78 9.53 -3.99
C GLU A 90 -10.48 9.93 -4.69
N VAL A 91 -9.99 11.15 -4.44
CA VAL A 91 -8.72 11.64 -5.01
C VAL A 91 -7.55 10.76 -4.57
N LEU A 92 -7.51 10.35 -3.31
CA LEU A 92 -6.47 9.46 -2.80
C LEU A 92 -6.55 8.06 -3.42
N GLN A 93 -7.76 7.51 -3.60
CA GLN A 93 -7.95 6.21 -4.23
C GLN A 93 -7.56 6.20 -5.70
N GLU A 94 -7.87 7.26 -6.45
CA GLU A 94 -7.44 7.40 -7.84
C GLU A 94 -5.92 7.49 -7.95
N TYR A 95 -5.28 8.28 -7.07
CA TYR A 95 -3.84 8.31 -6.96
C TYR A 95 -3.26 6.92 -6.65
N TYR A 96 -3.80 6.21 -5.67
CA TYR A 96 -3.32 4.87 -5.32
C TYR A 96 -3.46 3.87 -6.46
N LYS A 97 -4.55 3.91 -7.25
CA LYS A 97 -4.67 3.06 -8.45
C LYS A 97 -3.56 3.29 -9.46
N SER A 98 -3.13 4.55 -9.66
CA SER A 98 -2.00 4.85 -10.55
C SER A 98 -0.68 4.29 -10.00
N MET A 99 -0.46 4.45 -8.69
CA MET A 99 0.75 3.94 -8.01
C MET A 99 0.75 2.40 -7.92
N GLU A 100 -0.41 1.76 -7.82
CA GLU A 100 -0.57 0.31 -7.87
C GLU A 100 0.01 -0.27 -9.15
N ALA A 101 -0.37 0.30 -10.31
CA ALA A 101 0.13 -0.16 -11.60
C ALA A 101 1.65 0.04 -11.74
N GLU A 102 2.19 1.13 -11.20
CA GLU A 102 3.60 1.47 -11.31
C GLU A 102 4.47 0.61 -10.38
N PHE A 103 4.13 0.51 -9.10
CA PHE A 103 5.01 -0.03 -8.07
C PHE A 103 4.63 -1.40 -7.55
N CYS A 104 3.37 -1.80 -7.65
CA CYS A 104 2.90 -3.01 -6.99
C CYS A 104 2.98 -4.25 -7.90
N PRO A 105 3.33 -5.41 -7.35
CA PRO A 105 3.00 -6.72 -7.94
C PRO A 105 1.49 -6.84 -8.18
N LYS A 106 1.09 -7.68 -9.14
CA LYS A 106 -0.31 -7.85 -9.52
C LYS A 106 -1.14 -8.33 -8.33
N GLY A 107 -2.31 -7.73 -8.18
CA GLY A 107 -3.28 -8.09 -7.13
C GLY A 107 -2.99 -7.48 -5.75
N LEU A 108 -1.92 -6.68 -5.59
CA LEU A 108 -1.65 -5.95 -4.35
C LEU A 108 -2.14 -4.50 -4.45
N LYS A 109 -2.55 -3.95 -3.30
CA LYS A 109 -3.02 -2.57 -3.17
C LYS A 109 -1.92 -1.65 -2.65
N TYR A 110 -1.80 -0.46 -3.22
CA TYR A 110 -0.81 0.52 -2.80
C TYR A 110 -1.28 1.24 -1.54
N TYR A 111 -0.34 1.62 -0.67
CA TYR A 111 -0.61 2.52 0.44
C TYR A 111 0.57 3.45 0.72
N GLU A 112 0.26 4.61 1.27
CA GLU A 112 1.24 5.58 1.77
C GLU A 112 0.83 6.09 3.16
N GLY A 113 1.58 5.66 4.17
CA GLY A 113 1.51 6.18 5.53
C GLY A 113 2.67 7.13 5.84
N ALA A 114 2.62 7.78 7.00
CA ALA A 114 3.58 8.82 7.39
C ALA A 114 5.06 8.42 7.34
N ARG A 115 5.38 7.13 7.48
CA ARG A 115 6.76 6.61 7.52
C ARG A 115 7.03 5.47 6.55
N ARG A 116 6.02 5.02 5.81
CA ARG A 116 6.11 3.81 5.00
C ARG A 116 5.19 3.89 3.80
N LYS A 117 5.70 3.42 2.67
CA LYS A 117 4.96 3.21 1.44
C LYS A 117 5.16 1.75 1.05
N GLY A 118 4.16 1.14 0.45
CA GLY A 118 4.22 -0.28 0.12
C GLY A 118 2.99 -0.76 -0.61
N CYS A 119 2.96 -2.07 -0.83
CA CYS A 119 1.82 -2.76 -1.38
C CYS A 119 1.42 -3.93 -0.50
N THR A 120 0.13 -4.23 -0.44
CA THR A 120 -0.41 -5.24 0.47
C THR A 120 -1.59 -5.97 -0.14
N GLY A 121 -1.72 -7.26 0.17
CA GLY A 121 -2.90 -8.07 -0.12
C GLY A 121 -4.01 -7.91 0.93
N GLU A 122 -3.75 -7.20 2.03
CA GLU A 122 -4.77 -6.87 3.03
C GLU A 122 -5.66 -5.68 2.58
N PRO A 123 -6.91 -5.61 3.05
CA PRO A 123 -7.68 -4.38 2.95
C PRO A 123 -6.95 -3.21 3.62
N LEU A 124 -7.10 -2.01 3.07
CA LEU A 124 -6.57 -0.80 3.69
C LEU A 124 -7.44 -0.36 4.87
N SER A 125 -6.82 0.30 5.84
CA SER A 125 -7.49 0.99 6.94
C SER A 125 -8.45 2.07 6.43
N GLU A 126 -9.34 2.56 7.31
CA GLU A 126 -10.35 3.56 6.94
C GLU A 126 -9.75 4.86 6.38
N ASP A 127 -8.57 5.24 6.87
CA ASP A 127 -7.80 6.41 6.44
C ASP A 127 -6.88 6.14 5.24
N LEU A 128 -6.89 4.90 4.72
CA LEU A 128 -6.09 4.42 3.60
C LEU A 128 -4.56 4.49 3.83
N SER A 129 -4.09 4.73 5.05
CA SER A 129 -2.66 4.94 5.34
C SER A 129 -1.83 3.64 5.44
N GLY A 130 -2.48 2.48 5.42
CA GLY A 130 -1.85 1.17 5.47
C GLY A 130 -2.85 0.02 5.49
N PRO A 131 -2.39 -1.23 5.60
CA PRO A 131 -3.28 -2.38 5.76
C PRO A 131 -3.94 -2.37 7.14
N VAL A 132 -5.13 -2.98 7.22
CA VAL A 132 -5.86 -3.17 8.50
C VAL A 132 -5.09 -4.04 9.50
N ALA A 133 -4.26 -4.96 9.00
CA ALA A 133 -3.46 -5.86 9.80
C ALA A 133 -2.14 -6.14 9.09
N HIS A 134 -1.09 -6.41 9.87
CA HIS A 134 0.21 -6.84 9.39
C HIS A 134 0.47 -8.29 9.76
N ASN A 135 1.38 -8.94 9.04
CA ASN A 135 1.85 -10.30 9.34
C ASN A 135 0.73 -11.35 9.32
N THR A 136 -0.28 -11.16 8.48
CA THR A 136 -1.41 -12.09 8.31
C THR A 136 -1.09 -13.28 7.39
N GLY A 137 0.14 -13.34 6.86
CA GLY A 137 0.54 -14.28 5.82
C GLY A 137 0.12 -13.85 4.40
N LYS A 138 -0.65 -12.76 4.26
CA LYS A 138 -0.90 -12.16 2.94
C LYS A 138 0.36 -11.45 2.43
N PRO A 139 0.58 -11.44 1.10
CA PRO A 139 1.73 -10.76 0.50
C PRO A 139 1.74 -9.27 0.85
N GLU A 140 2.89 -8.81 1.33
CA GLU A 140 3.17 -7.40 1.61
C GLU A 140 4.59 -7.09 1.14
N CYS A 141 4.77 -5.90 0.56
CA CYS A 141 6.06 -5.40 0.13
C CYS A 141 6.20 -3.91 0.45
N ARG A 142 7.44 -3.44 0.53
CA ARG A 142 7.78 -2.06 0.86
C ARG A 142 8.41 -1.36 -0.33
N ILE A 143 8.09 -0.07 -0.46
CA ILE A 143 8.74 0.85 -1.39
C ILE A 143 9.69 1.70 -0.58
N TYR A 144 10.98 1.57 -0.87
CA TYR A 144 12.05 2.28 -0.17
C TYR A 144 12.35 3.63 -0.84
N ALA A 145 13.01 4.51 -0.08
CA ALA A 145 13.29 5.87 -0.51
C ALA A 145 14.33 5.94 -1.64
N THR A 146 15.27 4.99 -1.68
CA THR A 146 16.33 4.96 -2.71
C THR A 146 16.23 3.70 -3.56
N GLU A 147 16.61 3.81 -4.83
CA GLU A 147 16.66 2.68 -5.75
C GLU A 147 17.59 1.58 -5.24
N GLU A 148 18.73 1.95 -4.64
CA GLU A 148 19.65 1.01 -4.02
C GLU A 148 18.98 0.18 -2.91
N GLN A 149 18.20 0.81 -2.03
CA GLN A 149 17.45 0.09 -1.01
C GLN A 149 16.40 -0.84 -1.62
N ASN A 150 15.69 -0.37 -2.66
CA ASN A 150 14.73 -1.20 -3.37
C ASN A 150 15.39 -2.41 -4.06
N ARG A 151 16.63 -2.28 -4.53
CA ARG A 151 17.39 -3.42 -5.07
C ARG A 151 17.89 -4.36 -3.98
N ASN A 152 18.32 -3.82 -2.83
CA ASN A 152 19.01 -4.62 -1.81
C ASN A 152 18.09 -5.29 -0.78
N LYS A 153 16.80 -4.90 -0.72
CA LYS A 153 15.86 -5.39 0.29
C LYS A 153 14.96 -6.48 -0.25
N MET A 154 14.82 -7.57 0.51
CA MET A 154 14.06 -8.72 0.04
C MET A 154 12.56 -8.45 -0.08
N ASP A 155 12.03 -7.69 0.86
CA ASP A 155 10.65 -7.23 0.96
C ASP A 155 10.36 -6.03 0.05
N SER A 156 11.27 -5.68 -0.87
CA SER A 156 11.06 -4.59 -1.82
C SER A 156 9.99 -4.93 -2.86
N CYS A 157 9.05 -4.02 -3.08
CA CYS A 157 8.05 -4.18 -4.15
C CYS A 157 8.69 -4.28 -5.54
N GLN A 158 9.81 -3.57 -5.77
CA GLN A 158 10.56 -3.67 -7.02
C GLN A 158 11.08 -5.08 -7.25
N ASN A 159 11.64 -5.70 -6.21
CA ASN A 159 12.19 -7.06 -6.31
C ASN A 159 11.07 -8.11 -6.45
N MET A 160 9.96 -7.95 -5.72
CA MET A 160 8.81 -8.84 -5.87
C MET A 160 8.16 -8.74 -7.26
N LYS A 161 8.07 -7.54 -7.82
CA LYS A 161 7.59 -7.33 -9.20
C LYS A 161 8.56 -7.96 -10.21
N ALA A 162 9.86 -7.81 -10.00
CA ALA A 162 10.87 -8.46 -10.84
C ALA A 162 10.77 -10.00 -10.81
N ILE A 163 10.43 -10.63 -9.67
CA ILE A 163 10.14 -12.07 -9.61
C ILE A 163 8.88 -12.40 -10.44
N GLU A 164 7.83 -11.60 -10.30
CA GLU A 164 6.57 -11.83 -10.99
C GLU A 164 6.76 -11.80 -12.52
N ASP A 165 7.52 -10.83 -13.01
CA ASP A 165 7.78 -10.57 -14.42
C ASP A 165 8.66 -11.63 -15.11
N VAL A 166 9.32 -12.52 -14.35
CA VAL A 166 10.12 -13.61 -14.92
C VAL A 166 9.25 -14.55 -15.75
N ASP A 167 9.70 -14.87 -16.96
CA ASP A 167 9.10 -15.93 -17.76
C ASP A 167 9.42 -17.30 -17.15
N CYS A 168 8.41 -17.94 -16.53
CA CYS A 168 8.55 -19.27 -15.92
C CYS A 168 8.23 -20.33 -16.96
N ARG A 169 9.25 -21.08 -17.40
CA ARG A 169 9.10 -22.15 -18.40
C ARG A 169 9.34 -23.52 -17.78
N GLY A 170 8.79 -24.56 -18.40
CA GLY A 170 8.84 -25.94 -17.92
C GLY A 170 7.69 -26.29 -16.97
N THR A 171 7.66 -27.55 -16.53
CA THR A 171 6.67 -28.03 -15.56
C THR A 171 7.13 -27.73 -14.13
N ASP A 172 6.19 -27.57 -13.20
CA ASP A 172 6.45 -27.25 -11.79
C ASP A 172 7.40 -26.06 -11.57
N CYS A 173 7.27 -25.04 -12.43
CA CYS A 173 8.15 -23.88 -12.39
C CYS A 173 7.85 -23.02 -11.15
N VAL A 174 8.86 -22.85 -10.29
CA VAL A 174 8.80 -22.06 -9.06
C VAL A 174 9.85 -20.97 -9.12
N LYS A 175 9.46 -19.76 -8.72
CA LYS A 175 10.34 -18.59 -8.66
C LYS A 175 10.49 -18.16 -7.22
N THR A 176 11.71 -17.87 -6.80
CA THR A 176 12.02 -17.42 -5.44
C THR A 176 13.13 -16.39 -5.46
N MET A 177 13.25 -15.61 -4.39
CA MET A 177 14.43 -14.80 -4.16
C MET A 177 15.42 -15.57 -3.29
N SER A 178 16.67 -15.57 -3.73
CA SER A 178 17.80 -16.22 -3.07
C SER A 178 18.79 -15.17 -2.59
N VAL A 179 19.21 -15.29 -1.33
CA VAL A 179 20.28 -14.46 -0.76
C VAL A 179 21.60 -15.18 -0.97
N VAL A 180 22.53 -14.54 -1.68
CA VAL A 180 23.88 -15.06 -1.85
C VAL A 180 24.77 -14.47 -0.75
N PRO A 181 25.61 -15.28 -0.08
CA PRO A 181 26.60 -14.76 0.85
C PRO A 181 27.44 -13.66 0.21
N ASN A 182 27.68 -12.58 0.96
CA ASN A 182 28.50 -11.44 0.54
C ASN A 182 27.93 -10.61 -0.62
N SER A 183 26.65 -10.74 -0.96
CA SER A 183 26.00 -9.79 -1.86
C SER A 183 24.87 -9.03 -1.19
N PRO A 184 24.82 -7.70 -1.37
CA PRO A 184 23.69 -6.90 -0.90
C PRO A 184 22.46 -7.05 -1.81
N VAL A 185 22.60 -7.64 -3.01
CA VAL A 185 21.53 -7.77 -4.00
C VAL A 185 21.02 -9.22 -4.00
N PRO A 186 19.72 -9.46 -3.79
CA PRO A 186 19.15 -10.79 -3.90
C PRO A 186 19.11 -11.23 -5.37
N LEU A 187 19.27 -12.53 -5.60
CA LEU A 187 19.10 -13.14 -6.91
C LEU A 187 17.67 -13.67 -7.07
N VAL A 188 17.16 -13.69 -8.29
CA VAL A 188 15.91 -14.38 -8.61
C VAL A 188 16.24 -15.77 -9.11
N LEU A 189 15.93 -16.78 -8.29
CA LEU A 189 16.11 -18.19 -8.55
C LEU A 189 14.84 -18.76 -9.19
N VAL A 190 14.99 -19.41 -10.33
CA VAL A 190 13.93 -20.18 -10.99
C VAL A 190 14.29 -21.65 -10.91
N GLN A 191 13.33 -22.46 -10.49
CA GLN A 191 13.43 -23.92 -10.45
C GLN A 191 12.34 -24.48 -11.33
N PHE A 192 12.67 -25.44 -12.19
CA PHE A 192 11.72 -26.01 -13.14
C PHE A 192 12.07 -27.47 -13.45
N THR A 193 11.09 -28.20 -13.99
CA THR A 193 11.25 -29.56 -14.48
C THR A 193 11.21 -29.57 -16.01
N ASP A 194 12.15 -30.27 -16.65
CA ASP A 194 12.18 -30.44 -18.11
C ASP A 194 11.21 -31.54 -18.59
N LEU A 195 11.11 -31.72 -19.91
CA LEU A 195 10.22 -32.72 -20.52
C LEU A 195 10.58 -34.18 -20.15
N ASN A 196 11.81 -34.43 -19.71
CA ASN A 196 12.28 -35.75 -19.29
C ASN A 196 12.11 -35.98 -17.78
N GLY A 197 11.50 -35.03 -17.05
CA GLY A 197 11.35 -35.09 -15.59
C GLY A 197 12.60 -34.64 -14.82
N GLY A 198 13.62 -34.10 -15.50
CA GLY A 198 14.83 -33.57 -14.88
C GLY A 198 14.57 -32.23 -14.19
N ARG A 199 14.91 -32.11 -12.91
CA ARG A 199 14.81 -30.84 -12.16
C ARG A 199 16.05 -29.98 -12.36
N HIS A 200 15.83 -28.72 -12.71
CA HIS A 200 16.87 -27.73 -12.97
C HIS A 200 16.67 -26.48 -12.13
N SER A 201 17.73 -25.70 -11.97
CA SER A 201 17.70 -24.41 -11.28
C SER A 201 18.59 -23.42 -12.01
N CYS A 202 18.13 -22.18 -12.13
CA CYS A 202 18.84 -21.12 -12.81
C CYS A 202 18.55 -19.76 -12.16
N TYR A 203 19.41 -18.79 -12.41
CA TYR A 203 19.18 -17.41 -12.01
C TYR A 203 18.84 -16.56 -13.22
N THR A 204 17.94 -15.59 -13.04
CA THR A 204 17.60 -14.67 -14.12
C THR A 204 18.80 -13.81 -14.50
N ASP A 205 18.95 -13.57 -15.80
CA ASP A 205 20.04 -12.79 -16.37
C ASP A 205 20.15 -11.39 -15.75
N ASP A 206 19.02 -10.73 -15.49
CA ASP A 206 18.96 -9.38 -14.90
C ASP A 206 19.41 -9.38 -13.43
N SER A 207 18.93 -10.32 -12.63
CA SER A 207 19.32 -10.41 -11.21
C SER A 207 20.79 -10.79 -11.07
N TYR A 208 21.28 -11.69 -11.92
CA TYR A 208 22.69 -12.06 -11.96
C TYR A 208 23.60 -10.91 -12.43
N SER A 209 23.16 -10.11 -13.39
CA SER A 209 23.89 -8.91 -13.84
C SER A 209 23.99 -7.87 -12.72
N SER A 210 22.90 -7.66 -11.97
CA SER A 210 22.87 -6.77 -10.80
C SER A 210 23.79 -7.27 -9.68
N TYR A 211 23.78 -8.57 -9.41
CA TYR A 211 24.71 -9.21 -8.48
C TYR A 211 26.16 -9.03 -8.91
N LYS A 212 26.51 -9.28 -10.17
CA LYS A 212 27.86 -9.05 -10.70
C LYS A 212 28.31 -7.60 -10.57
N ALA A 213 27.41 -6.65 -10.82
CA ALA A 213 27.70 -5.23 -10.62
C ALA A 213 28.00 -4.92 -9.15
N SER A 214 27.28 -5.53 -8.21
CA SER A 214 27.52 -5.38 -6.76
C SER A 214 28.85 -6.00 -6.29
N LEU A 215 29.34 -7.05 -6.97
CA LEU A 215 30.62 -7.67 -6.66
C LEU A 215 31.81 -6.84 -7.17
N LYS A 216 31.69 -6.13 -8.29
CA LYS A 216 32.79 -5.26 -8.78
C LYS A 216 33.16 -4.16 -7.78
N THR A 217 32.23 -3.78 -6.92
CA THR A 217 32.46 -2.85 -5.79
C THR A 217 32.99 -3.53 -4.53
N ALA A 218 32.87 -4.85 -4.40
CA ALA A 218 33.35 -5.64 -3.27
C ALA A 218 34.53 -6.52 -3.71
N ALA A 219 35.76 -6.02 -3.53
CA ALA A 219 36.97 -6.76 -3.86
C ALA A 219 36.92 -8.18 -3.26
N THR A 220 37.11 -9.19 -4.11
CA THR A 220 37.04 -10.65 -3.87
C THR A 220 35.68 -11.31 -4.16
N GLY A 221 35.63 -12.06 -5.27
CA GLY A 221 34.51 -12.96 -5.59
C GLY A 221 35.00 -14.15 -6.40
N SER A 222 34.86 -15.35 -5.83
CA SER A 222 35.09 -16.64 -6.48
C SER A 222 34.18 -16.82 -7.69
N GLU A 223 34.76 -17.11 -8.85
CA GLU A 223 34.06 -17.36 -10.12
C GLU A 223 33.47 -18.78 -10.17
N ASN A 224 32.47 -19.07 -9.33
CA ASN A 224 31.60 -20.20 -9.63
C ASN A 224 30.56 -19.71 -10.66
N PRO A 225 30.53 -20.25 -11.89
CA PRO A 225 29.57 -19.82 -12.89
C PRO A 225 28.18 -20.28 -12.47
N LEU A 226 27.39 -19.35 -11.94
CA LEU A 226 25.96 -19.57 -11.72
C LEU A 226 25.28 -19.79 -13.07
N GLN A 227 24.37 -20.76 -13.14
CA GLN A 227 23.65 -21.07 -14.37
C GLN A 227 22.56 -20.02 -14.65
N LEU A 228 22.61 -19.41 -15.83
CA LEU A 228 21.63 -18.42 -16.28
C LEU A 228 20.37 -19.09 -16.86
N CYS A 229 19.20 -18.48 -16.66
CA CYS A 229 17.95 -19.02 -17.16
C CYS A 229 17.85 -19.01 -18.68
N SER A 230 18.38 -17.99 -19.36
CA SER A 230 18.51 -17.98 -20.83
C SER A 230 19.22 -19.23 -21.36
N ALA A 231 20.36 -19.58 -20.77
CA ALA A 231 21.15 -20.76 -21.14
C ALA A 231 20.48 -22.08 -20.71
N ALA A 232 19.84 -22.10 -19.54
CA ALA A 232 19.15 -23.27 -19.03
C ALA A 232 17.94 -23.64 -19.90
N TYR A 233 17.09 -22.68 -20.26
CA TYR A 233 15.93 -22.91 -21.11
C TYR A 233 16.34 -23.37 -22.50
N ALA A 234 17.34 -22.72 -23.12
CA ALA A 234 17.86 -23.13 -24.42
C ALA A 234 18.38 -24.58 -24.41
N LYS A 235 19.00 -25.00 -23.30
CA LYS A 235 19.59 -26.34 -23.18
C LYS A 235 18.56 -27.44 -22.90
N PHE A 236 17.57 -27.17 -22.07
CA PHE A 236 16.70 -28.19 -21.49
C PHE A 236 15.25 -28.16 -21.98
N LEU A 237 14.77 -27.01 -22.46
CA LEU A 237 13.39 -26.84 -22.92
C LEU A 237 13.29 -26.65 -24.44
N ASP A 238 14.24 -25.93 -25.03
CA ASP A 238 14.19 -25.56 -26.46
C ASP A 238 14.92 -26.58 -27.37
N ARG A 239 15.41 -27.70 -26.83
CA ARG A 239 15.96 -28.77 -27.66
C ARG A 239 14.85 -29.35 -28.53
N LYS A 240 14.86 -28.99 -29.82
CA LYS A 240 14.15 -29.75 -30.84
C LYS A 240 14.73 -31.16 -30.83
N GLU A 241 13.88 -32.17 -30.64
CA GLU A 241 14.25 -33.55 -30.95
C GLU A 241 14.77 -33.57 -32.39
N VAL A 242 16.03 -33.97 -32.55
CA VAL A 242 16.67 -34.26 -33.84
C VAL A 242 16.54 -35.75 -34.08
#